data_AF-A0A0H3FB42-F1
#
_entry.id   AF-A0A0H3FB42-F1
#
_cell.length_a   1.000
_cell.length_b   1.000
_cell.length_c   1.000
_cell.angle_alpha   90.00
_cell.angle_beta   90.00
_cell.angle_gamma   90.00
#
_symmetry.space_group_name_H-M   'P 1'
#
loop_
_entity.id
_entity.type
_entity.pdbx_description
1 polymer ?
#
loop_
_entity_poly.entity_id
_entity_poly.type
_entity_poly.pdbx_seq_one_letter_code
_entity_poly.pdbx_strand_id
1 'polypeptide(L)'
;MHPEAESLLPKLSLFITQSLAEINIVNAQMFHSGFPLPDLVLGASLYFPPMFKAFLLGFVFWLLIHRVLRDWIYSGEVWHPTLMDLSLFVISICAALMLMVNL
;
A
#
# COMPACT_ATOMS: atom_id res chain seq x y z
N MET A 1 41.39 26.59 49.54
CA MET A 1 40.97 26.75 48.12
C MET A 1 41.36 25.47 47.39
N HIS A 2 40.54 24.59 46.83
CA HIS A 2 39.08 24.41 46.76
C HIS A 2 38.88 22.94 46.29
N PRO A 3 38.79 21.94 47.20
CA PRO A 3 38.82 20.50 46.85
C PRO A 3 37.53 19.97 46.21
N GLU A 4 36.50 20.80 46.09
CA GLU A 4 35.16 20.39 45.63
C GLU A 4 35.09 20.15 44.10
N ALA A 5 36.03 20.69 43.31
CA ALA A 5 35.97 20.68 41.85
C ALA A 5 36.31 19.31 41.23
N GLU A 6 37.19 18.53 41.83
CA GLU A 6 37.54 17.18 41.33
C GLU A 6 36.43 16.15 41.56
N SER A 7 35.54 16.37 42.54
CA SER A 7 34.40 15.49 42.82
C SER A 7 33.23 15.65 41.85
N LEU A 8 33.19 16.77 41.12
CA LEU A 8 32.09 17.11 40.19
C LEU A 8 32.35 16.59 38.78
N LEU A 9 33.61 16.38 38.40
CA LEU A 9 33.99 15.80 37.10
C LEU A 9 33.39 14.40 36.84
N PRO A 10 33.41 13.44 37.79
CA PRO A 10 32.78 12.14 37.56
C PRO A 10 31.25 12.23 37.48
N LYS A 11 30.62 13.16 38.23
CA LYS A 11 29.17 13.37 38.20
C LYS A 11 28.71 13.99 36.88
N LEU A 12 29.46 14.95 36.34
CA LEU A 12 29.21 15.55 35.02
C LEU A 12 29.42 14.53 33.90
N SER A 13 30.47 13.72 33.96
CA SER A 13 30.72 12.66 32.99
C SER A 13 29.59 11.62 32.97
N LEU A 14 29.11 11.23 34.16
CA LEU A 14 27.99 10.30 34.30
C LEU A 14 26.67 10.89 33.81
N PHE A 15 26.41 12.17 34.08
CA PHE A 15 25.23 12.89 33.59
C PHE A 15 25.22 13.01 32.05
N ILE A 16 26.37 13.36 31.45
CA ILE A 16 26.52 13.45 29.99
C ILE A 16 26.35 12.06 29.36
N THR A 17 26.95 11.02 29.93
CA THR A 17 26.85 9.65 29.40
C THR A 17 25.41 9.12 29.50
N GLN A 18 24.71 9.38 30.59
CA GLN A 18 23.33 8.96 30.77
C GLN A 18 22.39 9.68 29.78
N SER A 19 22.56 10.99 29.60
CA SER A 19 21.79 11.76 28.62
C SER A 19 22.01 11.29 27.19
N LEU A 20 23.27 10.99 26.80
CA LEU A 20 23.59 10.44 25.48
C LEU A 20 23.02 9.03 25.27
N ALA A 21 22.96 8.21 26.33
CA ALA A 21 22.33 6.90 26.26
C ALA A 21 20.81 7.01 26.05
N GLU A 22 20.14 7.92 26.78
CA GLU A 22 18.71 8.15 26.59
C GLU A 22 18.39 8.73 25.21
N ILE A 23 19.22 9.64 24.68
CA ILE A 23 19.06 10.17 23.31
C ILE A 23 19.19 9.05 22.26
N ASN A 24 20.16 8.14 22.43
CA ASN A 24 20.32 6.99 21.54
C ASN A 24 19.13 6.02 21.64
N ILE A 25 18.59 5.80 22.84
CA ILE A 25 17.40 4.95 23.04
C ILE A 25 16.17 5.60 22.41
N VAL A 26 15.93 6.90 22.61
CA VAL A 26 14.81 7.62 22.01
C VAL A 26 14.92 7.63 20.49
N ASN A 27 16.11 7.82 19.91
CA ASN A 27 16.33 7.74 18.47
C ASN A 27 16.07 6.32 17.94
N ALA A 28 16.57 5.29 18.63
CA ALA A 28 16.31 3.89 18.29
C ALA A 28 14.82 3.50 18.39
N GLN A 29 14.07 4.10 19.33
CA GLN A 29 12.62 3.93 19.46
C GLN A 29 11.85 4.69 18.38
N MET A 30 12.30 5.88 17.95
CA MET A 30 11.71 6.61 16.83
C MET A 30 11.87 5.87 15.49
N PHE A 31 12.95 5.10 15.30
CA PHE A 31 13.10 4.22 14.15
C PHE A 31 12.22 2.95 14.22
N HIS A 32 11.68 2.60 15.39
CA HIS A 32 10.80 1.43 15.56
C HIS A 32 9.31 1.73 15.30
N SER A 33 8.88 2.98 15.45
CA SER A 33 7.48 3.40 15.26
C SER A 33 7.14 3.81 13.82
N GLY A 34 8.10 3.76 12.90
CA GLY A 34 7.95 4.22 11.51
C GLY A 34 8.24 3.18 10.43
N PHE A 35 8.46 1.91 10.78
CA PHE A 35 8.69 0.87 9.77
C PHE A 35 7.33 0.32 9.33
N PRO A 36 6.80 0.68 8.14
CA PRO A 36 5.67 -0.06 7.60
C PRO A 36 6.15 -1.50 7.49
N LEU A 37 5.42 -2.46 8.09
CA LEU A 37 5.84 -3.86 8.10
C LEU A 37 6.28 -4.21 6.67
N PRO A 38 7.55 -4.56 6.44
CA PRO A 38 8.09 -4.73 5.10
C PRO A 38 7.31 -5.82 4.38
N ASP A 39 6.76 -6.78 5.11
CA ASP A 39 5.83 -7.81 4.64
C ASP A 39 4.48 -7.26 4.15
N LEU A 40 3.98 -6.18 4.75
CA LEU A 40 2.76 -5.49 4.29
C LEU A 40 3.01 -4.65 3.03
N VAL A 41 4.16 -3.97 2.95
CA VAL A 41 4.58 -3.20 1.76
C VAL A 41 4.95 -4.14 0.61
N LEU A 42 5.65 -5.25 0.90
CA LEU A 42 5.94 -6.31 -0.06
C LEU A 42 4.66 -7.02 -0.47
N GLY A 43 3.78 -7.38 0.46
CA GLY A 43 2.49 -7.99 0.14
C GLY A 43 1.64 -7.10 -0.74
N ALA A 44 1.52 -5.81 -0.41
CA ALA A 44 0.87 -4.82 -1.26
C ALA A 44 1.57 -4.74 -2.62
N SER A 45 2.88 -4.50 -2.67
CA SER A 45 3.65 -4.38 -3.90
C SER A 45 3.83 -5.68 -4.68
N LEU A 46 3.48 -6.85 -4.14
CA LEU A 46 3.53 -8.15 -4.81
C LEU A 46 2.15 -8.53 -5.33
N TYR A 47 1.07 -8.13 -4.64
CA TYR A 47 -0.30 -8.28 -5.15
C TYR A 47 -0.65 -7.20 -6.18
N PHE A 48 -0.18 -5.97 -6.02
CA PHE A 48 -0.45 -4.88 -6.96
C PHE A 48 -0.02 -5.20 -8.40
N PRO A 49 1.22 -5.69 -8.69
CA PRO A 49 1.66 -5.89 -10.07
C PRO A 49 0.92 -7.00 -10.83
N PRO A 50 0.69 -8.21 -10.29
CA PRO A 50 -0.04 -9.27 -10.98
C PRO A 50 -1.54 -9.00 -11.06
N MET A 51 -2.16 -8.49 -9.98
CA MET A 51 -3.60 -8.17 -10.00
C MET A 51 -3.90 -7.01 -10.94
N PHE A 52 -3.04 -6.00 -10.99
CA PHE A 52 -3.19 -4.90 -11.94
C PHE A 52 -3.03 -5.37 -13.38
N LYS A 53 -2.13 -6.33 -13.64
CA LYS A 53 -2.00 -6.96 -14.96
C LYS A 53 -3.27 -7.73 -15.35
N ALA A 54 -3.89 -8.48 -14.44
CA ALA A 54 -5.15 -9.16 -14.70
C ALA A 54 -6.31 -8.18 -14.90
N PHE A 55 -6.36 -7.10 -14.11
CA PHE A 55 -7.35 -6.03 -14.25
C PHE A 55 -7.23 -5.29 -15.59
N LEU A 56 -6.00 -4.94 -16.01
CA LEU A 56 -5.74 -4.35 -17.32
C LEU A 56 -6.17 -5.29 -18.46
N LEU A 57 -5.91 -6.59 -18.33
CA LEU A 57 -6.35 -7.59 -19.31
C LEU A 57 -7.88 -7.65 -19.38
N GLY A 58 -8.57 -7.67 -18.24
CA GLY A 58 -10.03 -7.63 -18.15
C GLY A 58 -10.63 -6.34 -18.68
N PHE A 59 -9.96 -5.20 -18.51
CA PHE A 59 -10.34 -3.90 -19.06
C PHE A 59 -10.23 -3.86 -20.59
N VAL A 60 -9.16 -4.43 -21.16
CA VAL A 60 -9.01 -4.56 -22.62
C VAL A 60 -10.10 -5.46 -23.22
N PHE A 61 -10.38 -6.59 -22.58
CA PHE A 61 -11.48 -7.49 -23.00
C PHE A 61 -12.83 -6.78 -22.92
N TRP A 62 -13.05 -6.04 -21.83
CA TRP A 62 -14.28 -5.28 -21.64
C TRP A 62 -14.47 -4.20 -22.71
N LEU A 63 -13.42 -3.48 -23.12
CA LEU A 63 -13.51 -2.49 -24.20
C LEU A 63 -13.99 -3.09 -25.52
N LEU A 64 -13.60 -4.33 -25.84
CA LEU A 64 -14.07 -5.04 -27.04
C LEU A 64 -15.56 -5.38 -26.92
N ILE A 65 -15.99 -5.90 -25.78
CA ILE A 65 -17.38 -6.29 -25.50
C ILE A 65 -18.29 -5.06 -25.43
N HIS A 66 -17.87 -4.02 -24.72
CA HIS A 66 -18.59 -2.76 -24.57
C HIS A 66 -18.86 -2.11 -25.93
N ARG A 67 -17.90 -2.15 -26.86
CA ARG A 67 -18.11 -1.57 -28.19
C ARG A 67 -19.24 -2.23 -28.97
N VAL A 68 -19.45 -3.53 -28.78
CA VAL A 68 -20.52 -4.29 -29.44
C VAL A 68 -21.86 -4.14 -28.71
N LEU A 69 -21.84 -4.16 -27.37
CA LEU A 69 -23.07 -4.00 -26.56
C LEU A 69 -23.56 -2.55 -26.48
N ARG A 70 -22.75 -1.57 -26.88
CA ARG A 70 -23.09 -0.15 -26.92
C ARG A 70 -24.39 0.10 -27.67
N ASP A 71 -24.52 -0.41 -28.88
CA ASP A 71 -25.67 -0.12 -29.74
C ASP A 71 -26.97 -0.68 -29.15
N TRP A 72 -26.87 -1.75 -28.36
CA TRP A 72 -28.00 -2.34 -27.63
C TRP A 72 -28.33 -1.58 -26.34
N ILE A 73 -27.33 -1.18 -25.56
CA ILE A 73 -27.49 -0.37 -24.34
C ILE A 73 -28.22 0.94 -24.61
N TYR A 74 -27.90 1.58 -25.73
CA TYR A 74 -28.46 2.88 -26.10
C TYR A 74 -29.74 2.77 -26.94
N SER A 75 -30.31 1.57 -27.10
CA SER A 75 -31.56 1.38 -27.87
C SER A 75 -32.81 1.92 -27.16
N GLY A 76 -32.69 2.48 -25.95
CA GLY A 76 -33.79 3.04 -25.15
C GLY A 76 -34.53 2.04 -24.26
N GLU A 77 -34.19 0.74 -24.36
CA GLU A 77 -34.82 -0.35 -23.61
C GLU A 77 -34.19 -0.56 -22.21
N VAL A 78 -33.01 0.02 -21.95
CA VAL A 78 -32.24 -0.15 -20.70
C VAL A 78 -32.44 1.06 -19.78
N TRP A 79 -32.98 0.81 -18.58
CA TRP A 79 -33.33 1.85 -17.60
C TRP A 79 -32.12 2.55 -16.95
N HIS A 80 -30.98 1.86 -16.79
CA HIS A 80 -29.76 2.41 -16.19
C HIS A 80 -28.48 1.98 -16.96
N PRO A 81 -28.16 2.66 -18.08
CA PRO A 81 -27.04 2.31 -18.97
C PRO A 81 -25.70 2.17 -18.25
N THR A 82 -25.41 3.08 -17.33
CA THR A 82 -24.17 3.13 -16.55
C THR A 82 -24.02 1.97 -15.57
N LEU A 83 -25.14 1.51 -15.00
CA LEU A 83 -25.16 0.45 -14.00
C LEU A 83 -24.95 -0.93 -14.64
N MET A 84 -25.49 -1.09 -15.86
CA MET A 84 -25.28 -2.26 -16.70
C MET A 84 -23.84 -2.32 -17.23
N ASP A 85 -23.27 -1.17 -17.58
CA ASP A 85 -21.89 -1.05 -18.04
C ASP A 85 -20.88 -1.49 -16.97
N LEU A 86 -21.12 -1.06 -15.72
CA LEU A 86 -20.31 -1.43 -14.55
C LEU A 86 -20.38 -2.93 -14.23
N SER A 87 -21.56 -3.55 -14.33
CA SER A 87 -21.68 -4.99 -14.04
C SER A 87 -20.96 -5.84 -15.10
N LEU A 88 -21.07 -5.49 -16.37
CA LEU A 88 -20.32 -6.12 -17.47
C LEU A 88 -18.81 -5.94 -17.28
N PHE A 89 -18.38 -4.79 -16.75
CA PHE A 89 -16.99 -4.54 -16.42
C PHE A 89 -16.47 -5.50 -15.34
N VAL A 90 -17.21 -5.65 -14.24
CA VAL A 90 -16.86 -6.57 -13.15
C VAL A 90 -16.84 -8.03 -13.63
N ILE A 91 -17.81 -8.44 -14.46
CA ILE A 91 -17.84 -9.80 -15.05
C ILE A 91 -16.62 -10.04 -15.93
N SER A 92 -16.22 -9.06 -16.75
CA SER A 92 -15.03 -9.15 -17.60
C SER A 92 -13.74 -9.30 -16.77
N ILE A 93 -13.62 -8.56 -15.68
CA ILE A 93 -12.49 -8.72 -14.74
C ILE A 93 -12.49 -10.11 -14.11
N CYS A 94 -13.66 -10.59 -13.68
CA CYS A 94 -13.79 -11.92 -13.08
C CYS A 94 -13.42 -13.04 -14.09
N ALA A 95 -13.84 -12.91 -15.34
CA ALA A 95 -13.48 -13.83 -16.42
C ALA A 95 -11.96 -13.78 -16.72
N ALA A 96 -11.36 -12.60 -16.76
CA ALA A 96 -9.91 -12.45 -16.95
C ALA A 96 -9.10 -13.01 -15.77
N LEU A 97 -9.60 -12.85 -14.53
CA LEU A 97 -9.02 -13.45 -13.33
C LEU A 97 -9.10 -14.99 -13.38
N MET A 98 -10.27 -15.55 -13.73
CA MET A 98 -10.41 -17.00 -13.92
C MET A 98 -9.45 -17.52 -15.00
N LEU A 99 -9.34 -16.81 -16.12
CA LEU A 99 -8.44 -17.18 -17.20
C LEU A 99 -6.98 -17.13 -16.74
N MET A 100 -6.59 -16.12 -15.97
CA MET A 100 -5.20 -15.99 -15.47
C MET A 100 -4.86 -17.02 -14.38
N VAL A 101 -5.84 -17.43 -13.57
CA VAL A 101 -5.66 -18.49 -12.57
C VAL A 101 -5.59 -19.88 -13.21
N ASN A 102 -6.30 -20.09 -14.32
CA ASN A 102 -6.42 -21.39 -14.99
C ASN A 102 -5.50 -21.56 -16.22
N LEU A 103 -4.61 -20.61 -16.48
CA LEU A 103 -3.63 -20.62 -17.58
C LEU A 103 -2.21 -20.79 -17.03
#